data_AF-A0A7W4EJB3-F1
#
_entry.id   AF-A0A7W4EJB3-F1
#
_cell.length_a   1.000
_cell.length_b   1.000
_cell.length_c   1.000
_cell.angle_alpha   90.00
_cell.angle_beta   90.00
_cell.angle_gamma   90.00
#
_symmetry.space_group_name_H-M   'P 1'
#
loop_
_entity.id
_entity.type
_entity.pdbx_description
1 polymer ?
#
loop_
_entity_poly.entity_id
_entity_poly.type
_entity_poly.pdbx_seq_one_letter_code
_entity_poly.pdbx_strand_id
1 'polypeptide(L)'
;MGANSPFCDALEHRNAYWKKIFQEYVDLAIFDEDEEMELLANAQPFMASENGEVVFWDIRKSQNGEYPIYLVDFPVGIYFAGNNFQEFITNLTSETTYQSILKFRTEPLPPTFEPLSLIG
;
A
#
# COMPACT_ATOMS: atom_id res chain seq x y z
N MET A 1 -4.96 -8.62 21.22
CA MET A 1 -5.35 -7.21 21.36
C MET A 1 -6.85 -7.18 21.65
N GLY A 2 -7.26 -6.42 22.66
CA GLY A 2 -8.50 -6.67 23.41
C GLY A 2 -9.76 -6.17 22.71
N ALA A 3 -10.79 -7.03 22.69
CA ALA A 3 -12.11 -6.81 22.09
C ALA A 3 -12.96 -5.67 22.71
N ASN A 4 -12.37 -4.75 23.49
CA ASN A 4 -13.07 -3.69 24.23
C ASN A 4 -12.23 -2.40 24.38
N SER A 5 -11.32 -2.11 23.43
CA SER A 5 -10.58 -0.84 23.42
C SER A 5 -11.46 0.29 22.85
N PRO A 6 -11.64 1.43 23.54
CA PRO A 6 -12.30 2.61 22.96
C PRO A 6 -11.42 3.33 21.92
N PHE A 7 -10.17 2.89 21.76
CA PHE A 7 -9.27 3.41 20.74
C PHE A 7 -9.53 2.72 19.42
N CYS A 8 -9.91 3.54 18.44
CA CYS A 8 -10.38 3.23 17.11
C CYS A 8 -9.66 2.04 16.46
N ASP A 9 -10.42 0.97 16.25
CA ASP A 9 -10.20 -0.15 15.32
C ASP A 9 -10.25 0.28 13.83
N ALA A 10 -10.08 1.58 13.54
CA ALA A 10 -10.15 2.13 12.18
C ALA A 10 -9.20 1.44 11.21
N LEU A 11 -8.01 1.02 11.67
CA LEU A 11 -7.09 0.26 10.82
C LEU A 11 -7.66 -1.13 10.51
N GLU A 12 -8.16 -1.87 11.51
CA GLU A 12 -8.74 -3.20 11.30
C GLU A 12 -9.98 -3.14 10.39
N HIS A 13 -10.86 -2.16 10.61
CA HIS A 13 -12.03 -1.93 9.77
C HIS A 13 -11.67 -1.50 8.34
N ARG A 14 -10.71 -0.59 8.17
CA ARG A 14 -10.20 -0.20 6.85
C ARG A 14 -9.51 -1.36 6.15
N ASN A 15 -8.79 -2.18 6.88
CA ASN A 15 -8.13 -3.37 6.34
C ASN A 15 -9.15 -4.39 5.86
N ALA A 16 -10.23 -4.63 6.62
CA ALA A 16 -11.31 -5.50 6.20
C ALA A 16 -12.00 -5.00 4.92
N TYR A 17 -12.25 -3.69 4.83
CA TYR A 17 -12.79 -3.06 3.63
C TYR A 17 -11.88 -3.28 2.40
N TRP A 18 -10.60 -2.97 2.51
CA TRP A 18 -9.66 -3.12 1.39
C TRP A 18 -9.41 -4.58 1.02
N LYS A 19 -9.33 -5.48 1.99
CA LYS A 19 -9.23 -6.92 1.72
C LYS A 19 -10.44 -7.45 0.95
N LYS A 20 -11.65 -6.97 1.27
CA LYS A 20 -12.86 -7.30 0.50
C LYS A 20 -12.74 -6.82 -0.94
N ILE A 21 -12.30 -5.57 -1.15
CA ILE A 21 -12.08 -5.05 -2.50
C ILE A 21 -11.04 -5.89 -3.25
N PHE A 22 -9.89 -6.16 -2.65
CA PHE A 22 -8.83 -6.94 -3.29
C PHE A 22 -9.34 -8.33 -3.69
N GLN A 23 -10.15 -8.98 -2.84
CA GLN A 23 -10.78 -10.24 -3.17
C GLN A 23 -11.77 -10.12 -4.34
N GLU A 24 -12.57 -9.05 -4.42
CA GLU A 24 -13.44 -8.82 -5.57
C GLU A 24 -12.65 -8.68 -6.88
N TYR A 25 -11.50 -8.00 -6.86
CA TYR A 25 -10.60 -7.92 -8.03
C TYR A 25 -9.98 -9.29 -8.38
N VAL A 26 -9.65 -10.10 -7.37
CA VAL A 26 -9.18 -11.48 -7.56
C VAL A 26 -10.28 -12.37 -8.15
N ASP A 27 -11.52 -12.24 -7.69
CA ASP A 27 -12.64 -13.04 -8.19
C ASP A 27 -13.02 -12.66 -9.64
N LEU A 28 -12.80 -11.39 -10.01
CA LEU A 28 -13.04 -10.87 -11.35
C LEU A 28 -11.89 -11.15 -12.33
N ALA A 29 -10.77 -11.71 -11.88
CA ALA A 29 -9.58 -11.94 -12.71
C ALA A 29 -9.14 -10.68 -13.48
N ILE A 30 -9.12 -9.53 -12.79
CA ILE A 30 -8.76 -8.24 -13.40
C ILE A 30 -7.29 -8.19 -13.83
N PHE A 31 -6.44 -8.96 -13.16
CA PHE A 31 -5.04 -9.12 -13.51
C PHE A 31 -4.84 -10.42 -14.29
N ASP A 32 -4.08 -10.35 -15.38
CA ASP A 32 -3.81 -11.48 -16.27
C ASP A 32 -2.74 -12.44 -15.70
N GLU A 33 -1.97 -11.99 -14.70
CA GLU A 33 -0.85 -12.74 -14.13
C GLU A 33 -1.22 -13.42 -12.80
N ASP A 34 -1.03 -14.74 -12.71
CA ASP A 34 -1.27 -15.52 -11.48
C ASP A 34 -0.50 -14.96 -10.27
N GLU A 35 0.69 -14.38 -10.49
CA GLU A 35 1.51 -13.78 -9.44
C GLU A 35 0.88 -12.52 -8.82
N GLU A 36 0.27 -11.67 -9.65
CA GLU A 36 -0.45 -10.46 -9.18
C GLU A 36 -1.69 -10.84 -8.37
N MET A 37 -2.36 -11.91 -8.78
CA MET A 37 -3.52 -12.45 -8.08
C MET A 37 -3.14 -13.03 -6.72
N GLU A 38 -2.03 -13.78 -6.65
CA GLU A 38 -1.50 -14.26 -5.38
C GLU A 38 -1.04 -13.12 -4.46
N LEU A 39 -0.45 -12.05 -5.02
CA LEU A 39 -0.07 -10.84 -4.28
C LEU A 39 -1.29 -10.21 -3.60
N LEU A 40 -2.38 -10.00 -4.33
CA LEU A 40 -3.60 -9.40 -3.79
C LEU A 40 -4.30 -10.30 -2.77
N ALA A 41 -4.37 -11.60 -3.02
CA ALA A 41 -4.95 -12.56 -2.09
C ALA A 41 -4.22 -12.61 -0.73
N ASN A 42 -2.92 -12.28 -0.74
CA ASN A 42 -2.07 -12.24 0.45
C ASN A 42 -1.66 -10.81 0.83
N ALA A 43 -2.45 -9.82 0.45
CA ALA A 43 -2.20 -8.45 0.80
C ALA A 43 -2.64 -8.14 2.24
N GLN A 44 -1.81 -7.39 2.96
CA GLN A 44 -2.20 -6.71 4.18
C GLN A 44 -2.14 -5.19 3.95
N PRO A 45 -3.27 -4.57 3.56
CA PRO A 45 -3.35 -3.12 3.37
C PRO A 45 -3.02 -2.37 4.66
N PHE A 46 -2.41 -1.20 4.54
CA PHE A 46 -2.14 -0.32 5.68
C PHE A 46 -2.20 1.18 5.35
N MET A 47 -2.20 1.57 4.08
CA MET A 47 -2.35 2.96 3.64
C MET A 47 -3.14 3.00 2.33
N ALA A 48 -3.95 4.04 2.15
CA ALA A 48 -4.66 4.29 0.90
C ALA A 48 -4.70 5.80 0.64
N SER A 49 -4.57 6.19 -0.62
CA SER A 49 -4.72 7.58 -1.06
C SER A 49 -6.15 7.89 -1.46
N GLU A 50 -6.46 9.17 -1.61
CA GLU A 50 -7.74 9.64 -2.16
C GLU A 50 -7.86 9.36 -3.67
N ASN A 51 -6.74 9.08 -4.34
CA ASN A 51 -6.69 8.81 -5.78
C ASN A 51 -6.91 7.34 -6.12
N GLY A 52 -7.18 6.48 -5.11
CA GLY A 52 -7.43 5.05 -5.32
C GLY A 52 -6.19 4.17 -5.23
N GLU A 53 -5.02 4.74 -4.92
CA GLU A 53 -3.79 3.97 -4.71
C GLU A 53 -3.84 3.31 -3.33
N VAL A 54 -3.50 2.04 -3.24
CA VAL A 54 -3.48 1.30 -1.97
C VAL A 54 -2.10 0.69 -1.76
N VAL A 55 -1.55 0.90 -0.57
CA VAL A 55 -0.28 0.33 -0.14
C VAL A 55 -0.52 -0.83 0.81
N PHE A 56 0.17 -1.94 0.56
CA PHE A 56 -0.01 -3.17 1.31
C PHE A 56 1.31 -3.94 1.49
N TRP A 57 1.36 -4.76 2.54
CA TRP A 57 2.41 -5.76 2.71
C TRP A 57 2.03 -7.06 2.01
N ASP A 58 3.00 -7.69 1.34
CA ASP A 58 2.89 -9.09 0.94
C ASP A 58 3.26 -9.99 2.13
N ILE A 59 2.27 -10.67 2.71
CA ILE A 59 2.48 -11.49 3.91
C ILE A 59 2.97 -12.92 3.62
N ARG A 60 3.21 -13.29 2.35
CA ARG A 60 3.63 -14.65 1.98
C ARG A 60 5.04 -14.98 2.48
N LYS A 61 5.96 -14.00 2.41
CA LYS A 61 7.37 -14.19 2.78
C LYS A 61 7.89 -12.97 3.54
N SER A 62 8.20 -13.16 4.82
CA SER A 62 8.97 -12.18 5.57
C SER A 62 10.46 -12.30 5.26
N GLN A 63 11.14 -11.16 5.25
CA GLN A 63 12.61 -11.07 5.19
C GLN A 63 13.07 -10.33 6.44
N ASN A 64 13.84 -11.00 7.30
CA ASN A 64 14.34 -10.42 8.56
C ASN A 64 13.25 -9.81 9.48
N GLY A 65 12.03 -10.37 9.44
CA GLY A 65 10.90 -9.88 10.24
C GLY A 65 10.14 -8.70 9.62
N GLU A 66 10.54 -8.26 8.43
CA GLU A 66 9.82 -7.25 7.64
C GLU A 66 9.16 -7.91 6.42
N TYR A 67 8.14 -7.24 5.89
CA TYR A 67 7.40 -7.72 4.72
C TYR A 67 7.59 -6.76 3.54
N PRO A 68 7.79 -7.28 2.32
CA PRO A 68 7.78 -6.48 1.11
C PRO A 68 6.52 -5.62 1.00
N ILE A 69 6.69 -4.39 0.55
CA ILE A 69 5.64 -3.39 0.38
C ILE A 69 5.39 -3.19 -1.11
N TYR A 70 4.12 -3.18 -1.47
CA TYR A 70 3.65 -2.90 -2.82
C TYR A 70 2.62 -1.77 -2.79
N LEU A 71 2.52 -1.06 -3.91
CA LEU A 71 1.45 -0.12 -4.21
C LEU A 71 0.65 -0.67 -5.39
N VAL A 72 -0.67 -0.78 -5.22
CA VAL A 72 -1.60 -1.06 -6.32
C VAL A 72 -2.34 0.20 -6.71
N ASP A 73 -2.38 0.44 -8.01
CA ASP A 73 -3.29 1.35 -8.69
C ASP A 73 -4.08 0.50 -9.68
N PHE A 74 -5.32 0.12 -9.36
CA PHE A 74 -6.06 -0.93 -10.09
C PHE A 74 -6.18 -0.69 -11.60
N PRO A 75 -6.41 0.55 -12.09
CA PRO A 75 -6.34 0.85 -13.52
C PRO A 75 -4.98 0.63 -14.21
N VAL A 76 -3.88 0.48 -13.46
CA VAL A 76 -2.52 0.65 -14.00
C VAL A 76 -1.58 -0.50 -13.67
N GLY A 77 -1.66 -1.06 -12.46
CA GLY A 77 -0.87 -2.22 -12.06
C GLY A 77 -0.46 -2.24 -10.59
N ILE A 78 0.34 -3.26 -10.26
CA ILE A 78 0.95 -3.44 -8.95
C ILE A 78 2.45 -3.14 -9.05
N TYR A 79 2.97 -2.32 -8.14
CA TYR A 79 4.36 -1.86 -8.14
C TYR A 79 5.05 -2.24 -6.85
N PHE A 80 6.21 -2.87 -6.96
CA PHE A 80 7.10 -3.09 -5.83
C PHE A 80 7.61 -1.75 -5.30
N ALA A 81 7.41 -1.50 -4.00
CA ALA A 81 7.70 -0.22 -3.38
C ALA A 81 8.90 -0.29 -2.42
N GLY A 82 9.26 -1.46 -1.92
CA GLY A 82 10.46 -1.70 -1.11
C GLY A 82 10.35 -2.98 -0.29
N ASN A 83 11.47 -3.51 0.21
CA ASN A 83 11.47 -4.71 1.06
C ASN A 83 10.98 -4.42 2.48
N ASN A 84 10.98 -3.15 2.88
CA ASN A 84 10.54 -2.69 4.19
C ASN A 84 10.12 -1.23 4.17
N PHE A 85 9.66 -0.73 5.33
CA PHE A 85 9.11 0.61 5.45
C PHE A 85 10.16 1.71 5.20
N GLN A 86 11.41 1.51 5.62
CA GLN A 86 12.47 2.48 5.38
C GLN A 86 12.81 2.62 3.89
N GLU A 87 12.93 1.48 3.20
CA GLU A 87 13.16 1.44 1.76
C GLU A 87 11.99 2.03 1.00
N PHE A 88 10.75 1.73 1.42
CA PHE A 88 9.55 2.34 0.87
C PHE A 88 9.59 3.87 0.91
N ILE A 89 9.84 4.47 2.07
CA ILE A 89 9.95 5.94 2.20
C ILE A 89 11.12 6.48 1.37
N THR A 90 12.26 5.80 1.38
CA THR A 90 13.44 6.20 0.58
C THR A 90 13.11 6.19 -0.91
N ASN A 91 12.39 5.18 -1.39
CA ASN A 91 12.05 5.05 -2.80
C ASN A 91 11.03 6.10 -3.26
N LEU A 92 10.07 6.45 -2.40
CA LEU A 92 9.09 7.48 -2.71
C LEU A 92 9.69 8.90 -2.78
N THR A 93 10.78 9.13 -2.06
CA THR A 93 11.40 10.45 -1.87
C THR A 93 12.67 10.65 -2.69
N SER A 94 13.16 9.60 -3.34
CA SER A 94 14.36 9.63 -4.17
C SER A 94 14.04 10.00 -5.61
N GLU A 95 14.80 10.94 -6.18
CA GLU A 95 14.71 11.36 -7.58
C GLU A 95 14.92 10.22 -8.58
N THR A 96 15.64 9.16 -8.17
CA THR A 96 15.99 8.05 -9.08
C THR A 96 14.99 6.90 -9.07
N THR A 97 14.25 6.71 -7.97
CA THR A 97 13.42 5.51 -7.80
C THR A 97 11.92 5.80 -7.72
N TYR A 98 11.49 7.04 -7.45
CA TYR A 98 10.06 7.34 -7.27
C TYR A 98 9.18 6.95 -8.47
N GLN A 99 9.66 7.13 -9.71
CA GLN A 99 8.90 6.77 -10.92
C GLN A 99 8.68 5.26 -11.09
N SER A 100 9.44 4.42 -10.38
CA SER A 100 9.17 2.99 -10.37
C SER A 100 7.85 2.66 -9.67
N ILE A 101 7.40 3.54 -8.76
CA ILE A 101 6.20 3.40 -7.93
C ILE A 101 5.10 4.39 -8.35
N LEU A 102 5.41 5.69 -8.39
CA LEU A 102 4.46 6.78 -8.63
C LEU A 102 4.48 7.19 -10.12
N LYS A 103 3.85 6.38 -10.98
CA LYS A 103 3.96 6.49 -12.45
C LYS A 103 3.54 7.84 -13.04
N PHE A 104 2.59 8.53 -12.42
CA PHE A 104 2.04 9.78 -12.94
C PHE A 104 2.61 11.04 -12.32
N ARG A 105 3.50 10.92 -11.33
CA ARG A 105 4.17 12.07 -10.73
C ARG A 105 5.38 12.48 -11.56
N THR A 106 5.58 13.79 -11.67
CA THR A 106 6.74 14.39 -12.34
C THR A 106 7.91 14.63 -11.39
N GLU A 107 7.67 14.55 -10.08
CA GLU A 107 8.65 14.80 -9.02
C GLU A 107 8.43 13.82 -7.84
N PRO A 108 9.50 13.44 -7.12
CA PRO A 108 9.39 12.60 -5.93
C PRO A 108 8.55 13.28 -4.83
N LEU A 109 8.10 12.49 -3.86
CA LEU A 109 7.50 13.06 -2.67
C LEU A 109 8.57 13.78 -1.84
N PRO A 110 8.22 14.90 -1.16
CA PRO A 110 9.18 15.56 -0.29
C PRO A 110 9.59 14.61 0.84
N PRO A 111 10.88 14.56 1.23
CA PRO A 111 11.36 13.78 2.38
C PRO A 111 10.97 14.42 3.71
N THR A 112 10.13 15.47 3.68
CA THR A 112 9.60 16.18 4.84
C THR A 112 8.08 16.11 4.82
N PHE A 113 7.48 15.99 6.00
CA PHE A 113 6.05 16.07 6.18
C PHE A 113 5.71 17.43 6.81
N GLU A 114 4.93 18.24 6.10
CA GLU A 114 4.38 19.48 6.63
C GLU A 114 2.96 19.22 7.16
N PRO A 115 2.68 19.45 8.45
CA PRO A 115 1.34 19.26 8.97
C PRO A 115 0.38 20.27 8.35
N LEU A 116 -0.87 19.84 8.11
CA LEU A 116 -1.93 20.77 7.73
C LEU A 116 -2.07 21.85 8.80
N SER A 117 -2.06 23.12 8.39
CA SER A 117 -2.33 24.22 9.30
C SER A 117 -3.76 24.09 9.81
N LEU A 118 -3.92 23.92 11.12
CA LEU A 118 -5.24 23.98 11.75
C LEU A 118 -5.77 25.41 11.53
N ILE A 119 -6.74 25.55 10.64
CA ILE A 119 -7.51 26.79 10.51
C ILE A 119 -8.31 26.89 11.81
N GLY A 120 -7.87 27.80 12.69
CA GLY A 120 -8.53 28.11 13.96
C GLY A 120 -9.81 28.92 13.79
#